data_AF-A0A433I2S2-F1
#
_entry.id   AF-A0A433I2S2-F1
#
_cell.length_a   1.000
_cell.length_b   1.000
_cell.length_c   1.000
_cell.angle_alpha   90.00
_cell.angle_beta   90.00
_cell.angle_gamma   90.00
#
_symmetry.space_group_name_H-M   'P 1'
#
loop_
_entity.id
_entity.type
_entity.pdbx_description
1 polymer ?
#
loop_
_entity_poly.entity_id
_entity_poly.type
_entity_poly.pdbx_seq_one_letter_code
_entity_poly.pdbx_strand_id
1 'polypeptide(L)'
;MRILLQPAFILHRRPYRNTSLLLEVLSREQGRLGLVARGAVGPRSRLKGLLQAFAPLLLSWSGAGDLATLIGAEEEKQPAPLPPGRVLAGLYVNELLVRLLPRLDPQPGLFDAYETLLTELATLADEEPPLRRFEKRLLEELGYGLSLECEALSGQPIVAEAHYHYVLDQGPLAVAGEQAGVPITGHGLLALRDGDLSDPAVLPEVKRLTRAALAVQLRGRALKTRELYRARRAR
;
A
#
# COMPACT_ATOMS: atom_id res chain seq x y z
N MET A 1 -3.14 -12.80 26.00
CA MET A 1 -4.39 -12.15 25.54
C MET A 1 -4.95 -12.96 24.37
N ARG A 2 -6.27 -12.98 24.17
CA ARG A 2 -6.92 -13.65 23.04
C ARG A 2 -7.77 -12.63 22.30
N ILE A 3 -7.63 -12.62 20.98
CA ILE A 3 -8.35 -11.75 20.06
C ILE A 3 -9.12 -12.65 19.10
N LEU A 4 -10.37 -12.30 18.82
CA LEU A 4 -11.30 -13.11 18.04
C LEU A 4 -11.83 -12.32 16.84
N LEU A 5 -11.95 -13.03 15.72
CA LEU A 5 -12.64 -12.62 14.50
C LEU A 5 -12.35 -11.17 14.07
N GLN A 6 -11.08 -10.79 14.05
CA GLN A 6 -10.69 -9.46 13.59
C GLN A 6 -10.58 -9.44 12.07
N PRO A 7 -11.17 -8.43 11.40
CA PRO A 7 -10.94 -8.17 9.99
C PRO A 7 -9.44 -7.99 9.72
N ALA A 8 -8.94 -8.74 8.75
CA ALA A 8 -7.53 -8.83 8.46
C ALA A 8 -7.23 -9.28 7.02
N PHE A 9 -6.10 -8.82 6.50
CA PHE A 9 -5.52 -9.30 5.26
C PHE A 9 -4.13 -9.91 5.51
N ILE A 10 -3.80 -10.97 4.78
CA ILE A 10 -2.44 -11.51 4.77
C ILE A 10 -1.60 -10.71 3.76
N LEU A 11 -0.58 -10.01 4.26
CA LEU A 11 0.35 -9.25 3.43
C LEU A 11 1.44 -10.16 2.83
N HIS A 12 1.94 -11.09 3.65
CA HIS A 12 2.99 -12.01 3.26
C HIS A 12 2.89 -13.32 4.03
N ARG A 13 3.30 -14.42 3.41
CA ARG A 13 3.36 -15.74 4.06
C ARG A 13 4.63 -16.46 3.65
N ARG A 14 5.20 -17.23 4.56
CA ARG A 14 6.31 -18.13 4.27
C ARG A 14 6.25 -19.42 5.08
N PRO A 15 6.80 -20.54 4.57
CA PRO A 15 6.97 -21.75 5.35
C PRO A 15 7.69 -21.48 6.67
N TYR A 16 7.21 -22.11 7.74
CA TYR A 16 7.80 -22.02 9.07
C TYR A 16 7.75 -23.40 9.75
N ARG A 17 8.91 -24.02 9.98
CA ARG A 17 9.02 -25.41 10.47
C ARG A 17 8.26 -26.38 9.55
N ASN A 18 7.92 -27.57 10.04
CA ASN A 18 7.33 -28.66 9.25
C ASN A 18 6.05 -28.24 8.49
N THR A 19 4.95 -28.04 9.22
CA THR A 19 3.62 -27.84 8.62
C THR A 19 3.02 -26.47 8.92
N SER A 20 3.81 -25.52 9.43
CA SER A 20 3.31 -24.21 9.85
C SER A 20 3.65 -23.11 8.85
N LEU A 21 2.91 -22.01 8.92
CA LEU A 21 3.21 -20.78 8.19
C LEU A 21 3.53 -19.67 9.17
N LEU A 22 4.47 -18.82 8.78
CA LEU A 22 4.61 -17.49 9.36
C LEU A 22 3.93 -16.48 8.43
N LEU A 23 3.01 -15.71 9.00
CA LEU A 23 2.19 -14.73 8.30
C LEU A 23 2.59 -13.33 8.77
N GLU A 24 2.66 -12.38 7.84
CA GLU A 24 2.51 -10.96 8.12
C GLU A 24 1.08 -10.56 7.79
N VAL A 25 0.41 -9.95 8.75
CA VAL A 25 -1.01 -9.63 8.68
C VAL A 25 -1.19 -8.14 8.91
N LEU A 26 -2.09 -7.54 8.14
CA LEU A 26 -2.67 -6.23 8.43
C LEU A 26 -4.05 -6.46 9.05
N SER A 27 -4.20 -6.19 10.34
CA SER A 27 -5.48 -6.20 11.04
C SER A 27 -6.01 -4.78 11.17
N ARG A 28 -7.33 -4.62 11.06
CA ARG A 28 -7.98 -3.32 11.17
C ARG A 28 -7.73 -2.64 12.51
N GLU A 29 -7.93 -3.37 13.61
CA GLU A 29 -7.91 -2.81 14.97
C GLU A 29 -6.60 -3.04 15.72
N GLN A 30 -5.70 -3.87 15.20
CA GLN A 30 -4.38 -4.15 15.81
C GLN A 30 -3.21 -3.80 14.91
N GLY A 31 -3.47 -3.22 13.74
CA GLY A 31 -2.43 -2.84 12.79
C GLY A 31 -1.67 -4.04 12.25
N ARG A 32 -0.40 -3.83 11.92
CA ARG A 32 0.45 -4.88 11.36
C ARG A 32 1.03 -5.79 12.44
N LEU A 33 0.91 -7.10 12.28
CA LEU A 33 1.49 -8.08 13.21
C LEU A 33 1.87 -9.40 12.53
N GLY A 34 2.71 -10.17 13.20
CA GLY A 34 3.10 -11.51 12.79
C GLY A 34 2.19 -12.56 13.42
N LEU A 35 1.79 -13.58 12.65
CA LEU A 35 1.06 -14.74 13.18
C LEU A 35 1.73 -16.05 12.77
N VAL A 36 1.87 -16.98 13.72
CA VAL A 36 2.24 -18.37 13.46
C VAL A 36 0.99 -19.21 13.30
N ALA A 37 0.75 -19.71 12.08
CA ALA A 37 -0.34 -20.63 11.78
C ALA A 37 0.16 -22.07 11.82
N ARG A 38 -0.03 -22.74 12.96
CA ARG A 38 0.47 -24.11 13.20
C ARG A 38 -0.32 -25.13 12.38
N GLY A 39 0.39 -26.05 11.72
CA GLY A 39 -0.26 -27.08 10.92
C GLY A 39 -0.99 -26.58 9.67
N ALA A 40 -0.86 -25.29 9.32
CA ALA A 40 -1.61 -24.64 8.26
C ALA A 40 -1.50 -25.31 6.88
N VAL A 41 -0.36 -25.93 6.56
CA VAL A 41 -0.15 -26.63 5.28
C VAL A 41 -0.27 -28.16 5.38
N GLY A 42 -0.68 -28.68 6.53
CA GLY A 42 -0.88 -30.12 6.72
C GLY A 42 -1.97 -30.71 5.80
N PRO A 43 -1.95 -32.01 5.49
CA PRO A 43 -2.90 -32.63 4.55
C PRO A 43 -4.38 -32.46 4.93
N ARG A 44 -4.68 -32.44 6.24
CA ARG A 44 -6.04 -32.30 6.79
C ARG A 44 -6.35 -30.89 7.33
N SER A 45 -5.52 -29.90 7.00
CA SER A 45 -5.66 -28.54 7.51
C SER A 45 -6.84 -27.82 6.89
N ARG A 46 -7.77 -27.32 7.73
CA ARG A 46 -8.85 -26.41 7.32
C ARG A 46 -8.34 -25.03 6.91
N LEU A 47 -7.11 -24.68 7.28
CA LEU A 47 -6.47 -23.41 6.94
C LEU A 47 -5.78 -23.45 5.56
N LYS A 48 -5.63 -24.65 4.98
CA LYS A 48 -4.99 -24.84 3.68
C LYS A 48 -5.87 -24.21 2.60
N GLY A 49 -5.29 -23.34 1.79
CA GLY A 49 -6.04 -22.62 0.75
C GLY A 49 -6.66 -21.31 1.25
N LEU A 50 -7.07 -21.22 2.52
CA LEU A 50 -7.66 -20.01 3.12
C LEU A 50 -6.64 -18.88 3.33
N LEU A 51 -5.44 -19.22 3.80
CA LEU A 51 -4.43 -18.23 4.19
C LEU A 51 -3.65 -17.67 2.98
N GLN A 52 -4.34 -16.98 2.07
CA GLN A 52 -3.78 -16.32 0.88
C GLN A 52 -3.77 -14.80 1.04
N ALA A 53 -2.90 -14.15 0.26
CA ALA A 53 -2.96 -12.70 0.11
C ALA A 53 -4.25 -12.27 -0.59
N PHE A 54 -4.64 -11.01 -0.37
CA PHE A 54 -5.78 -10.32 -1.00
C PHE A 54 -7.18 -10.81 -0.59
N ALA A 55 -7.27 -11.90 0.17
CA ALA A 55 -8.55 -12.36 0.72
C ALA A 55 -8.89 -11.59 2.01
N PRO A 56 -10.13 -11.06 2.14
CA PRO A 56 -10.63 -10.52 3.39
C PRO A 56 -10.96 -11.65 4.37
N LEU A 57 -10.34 -11.65 5.54
CA LEU A 57 -10.42 -12.72 6.51
C LEU A 57 -10.83 -12.19 7.88
N LEU A 58 -11.55 -13.02 8.63
CA LEU A 58 -11.71 -12.88 10.08
C LEU A 58 -10.69 -13.77 10.77
N LEU A 59 -9.68 -13.16 11.41
CA LEU A 59 -8.61 -13.88 12.08
C LEU A 59 -8.75 -13.82 13.59
N SER A 60 -8.52 -14.96 14.24
CA SER A 60 -8.45 -15.08 15.69
C SER A 60 -7.04 -15.52 16.08
N TRP A 61 -6.46 -14.91 17.11
CA TRP A 61 -5.12 -15.28 17.61
C TRP A 61 -5.01 -15.19 19.13
N SER A 62 -4.01 -15.89 19.66
CA SER A 62 -3.62 -15.82 21.07
C SER A 62 -2.14 -15.52 21.22
N GLY A 63 -1.81 -14.71 22.22
CA GLY A 63 -0.45 -14.27 22.50
C GLY A 63 -0.42 -12.82 22.99
N ALA A 64 0.78 -12.28 23.08
CA ALA A 64 1.05 -10.87 23.31
C ALA A 64 2.28 -10.49 22.47
N GLY A 65 2.43 -9.20 22.18
CA GLY A 65 3.53 -8.70 21.35
C GLY A 65 3.28 -8.85 19.86
N ASP A 66 4.36 -8.77 19.10
CA ASP A 66 4.37 -8.56 17.65
C ASP A 66 4.31 -9.87 16.83
N LEU A 67 4.42 -11.01 17.52
CA LEU A 67 4.25 -12.36 16.99
C LEU A 67 3.31 -13.19 17.89
N ALA A 68 2.12 -13.51 17.38
CA ALA A 68 1.13 -14.33 18.08
C ALA A 68 0.86 -15.66 17.37
N THR A 69 0.08 -16.55 17.99
CA THR A 69 -0.34 -17.83 17.39
C THR A 69 -1.74 -17.69 16.81
N LEU A 70 -1.92 -17.99 15.53
CA LEU A 70 -3.23 -18.06 14.89
C LEU A 70 -4.02 -19.25 15.48
N ILE A 71 -5.27 -18.99 15.89
CA ILE A 71 -6.16 -20.01 16.49
C ILE A 71 -7.49 -20.16 15.74
N GLY A 72 -7.80 -19.26 14.79
CA GLY A 72 -8.98 -19.35 13.93
C GLY A 72 -8.83 -18.43 12.73
N ALA A 73 -9.40 -18.83 11.60
CA ALA A 73 -9.47 -18.03 10.39
C ALA A 73 -10.73 -18.41 9.62
N GLU A 74 -11.46 -17.41 9.15
CA GLU A 74 -12.69 -17.54 8.37
C GLU A 74 -12.65 -16.52 7.23
N GLU A 75 -13.35 -16.80 6.13
CA GLU A 75 -13.56 -15.79 5.08
C GLU A 75 -14.58 -14.78 5.59
N GLU A 76 -14.23 -13.50 5.57
CA GLU A 76 -15.17 -12.44 5.95
C GLU A 76 -16.25 -12.27 4.88
N LYS A 77 -15.81 -12.28 3.61
CA LYS A 77 -16.64 -12.21 2.42
C LYS A 77 -15.93 -12.90 1.27
N GLN A 78 -16.69 -13.19 0.20
CA GLN A 78 -16.12 -13.81 -0.98
C GLN A 78 -15.03 -12.89 -1.58
N PRO A 79 -13.78 -13.37 -1.73
CA PRO A 79 -12.71 -12.55 -2.28
C PRO A 79 -12.97 -12.28 -3.76
N ALA A 80 -12.78 -11.03 -4.19
CA ALA A 80 -12.63 -10.71 -5.60
C ALA A 80 -11.20 -11.05 -6.02
N PRO A 81 -10.97 -12.11 -6.83
CA PRO A 81 -9.61 -12.51 -7.18
C PRO A 81 -8.99 -11.44 -8.08
N LEU A 82 -7.76 -11.03 -7.77
CA LEU A 82 -7.01 -10.14 -8.65
C LEU A 82 -6.71 -10.85 -9.98
N PRO A 83 -6.97 -10.22 -11.14
CA PRO A 83 -6.56 -10.74 -12.43
C PRO A 83 -5.03 -11.01 -12.46
N PRO A 84 -4.54 -12.00 -13.23
CA PRO A 84 -3.10 -12.32 -13.27
C PRO A 84 -2.18 -11.14 -13.59
N GLY A 85 -2.67 -10.18 -14.39
CA GLY A 85 -1.95 -8.93 -14.70
C GLY A 85 -1.77 -8.00 -13.49
N ARG A 86 -2.67 -8.07 -12.50
CA ARG A 86 -2.76 -7.15 -11.34
C ARG A 86 -2.17 -7.70 -10.05
N VAL A 87 -1.83 -8.99 -10.02
CA VAL A 87 -1.19 -9.62 -8.85
C VAL A 87 0.07 -8.88 -8.43
N LEU A 88 0.88 -8.40 -9.38
CA LEU A 88 2.12 -7.70 -9.07
C LEU A 88 1.87 -6.32 -8.43
N ALA A 89 0.80 -5.61 -8.82
CA ALA A 89 0.37 -4.36 -8.20
C ALA A 89 -0.07 -4.58 -6.74
N GLY A 90 -0.87 -5.62 -6.48
CA GLY A 90 -1.24 -6.00 -5.11
C GLY A 90 -0.02 -6.36 -4.26
N LEU A 91 0.91 -7.16 -4.80
CA LEU A 91 2.15 -7.51 -4.10
C LEU A 91 3.05 -6.30 -3.83
N TYR A 92 3.10 -5.33 -4.74
CA TYR A 92 3.81 -4.07 -4.54
C TYR A 92 3.29 -3.33 -3.32
N VAL A 93 1.97 -3.22 -3.18
CA VAL A 93 1.37 -2.58 -2.01
C VAL A 93 1.60 -3.37 -0.73
N ASN A 94 1.48 -4.71 -0.76
CA ASN A 94 1.83 -5.54 0.40
C ASN A 94 3.28 -5.31 0.84
N GLU A 95 4.22 -5.20 -0.11
CA GLU A 95 5.62 -4.94 0.19
C GLU A 95 5.83 -3.55 0.80
N LEU A 96 5.14 -2.51 0.32
CA LEU A 96 5.16 -1.18 0.94
C LEU A 96 4.68 -1.25 2.39
N LEU A 97 3.53 -1.87 2.64
CA LEU A 97 2.94 -1.99 3.98
C LEU A 97 3.87 -2.73 4.95
N VAL A 98 4.47 -3.85 4.52
CA VAL A 98 5.42 -4.61 5.34
C VAL A 98 6.69 -3.81 5.67
N ARG A 99 7.12 -2.91 4.78
CA ARG A 99 8.37 -2.14 4.95
C ARG A 99 8.19 -0.84 5.73
N LEU A 100 7.03 -0.21 5.59
CA LEU A 100 6.80 1.15 6.08
C LEU A 100 5.95 1.19 7.35
N LEU A 101 4.98 0.29 7.50
CA LEU A 101 4.12 0.35 8.69
C LEU A 101 4.83 -0.11 9.95
N PRO A 102 4.70 0.61 11.07
CA PRO A 102 5.04 0.05 12.38
C PRO A 102 4.19 -1.19 12.70
N ARG A 103 4.65 -2.00 13.66
CA ARG A 103 3.87 -3.14 14.15
C ARG A 103 2.99 -2.69 15.31
N LEU A 104 1.82 -3.32 15.45
CA LEU A 104 0.87 -3.08 16.54
C LEU A 104 0.39 -1.63 16.64
N ASP A 105 0.34 -0.93 15.50
CA ASP A 105 -0.15 0.43 15.38
C ASP A 105 -1.42 0.42 14.50
N PRO A 106 -2.62 0.50 15.11
CA PRO A 106 -3.88 0.44 14.37
C PRO A 106 -4.04 1.60 13.40
N GLN A 107 -4.35 1.28 12.14
CA GLN A 107 -4.58 2.26 11.08
C GLN A 107 -5.86 1.89 10.30
N PRO A 108 -7.08 2.04 10.88
CA PRO A 108 -8.32 1.58 10.25
C PRO A 108 -8.60 2.26 8.90
N GLY A 109 -8.28 3.54 8.75
CA GLY A 109 -8.46 4.25 7.48
C GLY A 109 -7.57 3.68 6.36
N LEU A 110 -6.35 3.27 6.68
CA LEU A 110 -5.46 2.61 5.74
C LEU A 110 -5.90 1.18 5.41
N PHE A 111 -6.49 0.47 6.38
CA PHE A 111 -7.11 -0.83 6.16
C PHE A 111 -8.26 -0.73 5.13
N ASP A 112 -9.16 0.22 5.33
CA ASP A 112 -10.31 0.46 4.44
C ASP A 112 -9.84 0.92 3.04
N ALA A 113 -8.77 1.73 2.98
CA ALA A 113 -8.13 2.13 1.71
C ALA A 113 -7.47 0.94 0.98
N TYR A 114 -6.90 -0.03 1.71
CA TYR A 114 -6.31 -1.23 1.13
C TYR A 114 -7.39 -2.14 0.54
N GLU A 115 -8.51 -2.31 1.22
CA GLU A 115 -9.66 -3.05 0.69
C GLU A 115 -10.22 -2.40 -0.58
N THR A 116 -10.35 -1.07 -0.57
CA THR A 116 -10.78 -0.29 -1.75
C THR A 116 -9.82 -0.50 -2.92
N LEU A 117 -8.51 -0.39 -2.68
CA LEU A 117 -7.48 -0.66 -3.69
C LEU A 117 -7.65 -2.05 -4.32
N LEU A 118 -7.83 -3.11 -3.51
CA LEU A 118 -7.98 -4.47 -4.04
C LEU A 118 -9.22 -4.60 -4.93
N THR A 119 -10.32 -3.97 -4.54
CA THR A 119 -11.56 -3.93 -5.32
C THR A 119 -11.36 -3.20 -6.65
N GLU A 120 -10.68 -2.05 -6.63
CA GLU A 120 -10.37 -1.28 -7.82
C GLU A 120 -9.40 -2.01 -8.75
N LEU A 121 -8.38 -2.68 -8.20
CA LEU A 121 -7.45 -3.50 -8.98
C LEU A 121 -8.14 -4.70 -9.64
N ALA A 122 -9.22 -5.22 -9.05
CA ALA A 122 -9.98 -6.31 -9.63
C ALA A 122 -10.92 -5.86 -10.76
N THR A 123 -11.39 -4.61 -10.75
CA THR A 123 -12.50 -4.14 -11.59
C THR A 123 -12.11 -3.09 -12.64
N LEU A 124 -11.13 -2.22 -12.35
CA LEU A 124 -10.75 -1.12 -13.25
C LEU A 124 -9.78 -1.57 -14.34
N ALA A 125 -9.85 -0.92 -15.50
CA ALA A 125 -9.00 -1.21 -16.67
C ALA A 125 -7.52 -0.84 -16.49
N ASP A 126 -7.21 0.15 -15.65
CA ASP A 126 -5.84 0.57 -15.30
C ASP A 126 -5.51 0.31 -13.81
N GLU A 127 -4.26 -0.02 -13.51
CA GLU A 127 -3.74 -0.19 -12.14
C GLU A 127 -3.12 1.09 -11.57
N GLU A 128 -2.72 2.04 -12.41
CA GLU A 128 -1.98 3.21 -11.96
C GLU A 128 -2.82 4.17 -11.10
N PRO A 129 -4.06 4.57 -11.48
CA PRO A 129 -4.90 5.44 -10.63
C PRO A 129 -5.13 4.90 -9.20
N PRO A 130 -5.58 3.64 -9.00
CA PRO A 130 -5.83 3.13 -7.66
C PRO A 130 -4.52 2.99 -6.85
N LEU A 131 -3.40 2.64 -7.51
CA LEU A 131 -2.09 2.64 -6.85
C LEU A 131 -1.67 4.03 -6.38
N ARG A 132 -1.87 5.07 -7.18
CA ARG A 132 -1.51 6.45 -6.80
C ARG A 132 -2.35 6.97 -5.63
N ARG A 133 -3.67 6.72 -5.64
CA ARG A 133 -4.55 7.05 -4.52
C ARG A 133 -4.09 6.37 -3.23
N PHE A 134 -3.78 5.07 -3.31
CA PHE A 134 -3.30 4.32 -2.17
C PHE A 134 -1.95 4.82 -1.65
N GLU A 135 -0.99 5.11 -2.54
CA GLU A 135 0.32 5.64 -2.16
C GLU A 135 0.22 7.02 -1.48
N LYS A 136 -0.64 7.91 -1.99
CA LYS A 136 -0.96 9.19 -1.33
C LYS A 136 -1.51 8.95 0.07
N ARG A 137 -2.52 8.08 0.21
CA ARG A 137 -3.10 7.77 1.51
C ARG A 137 -2.08 7.17 2.48
N LEU A 138 -1.22 6.27 2.02
CA LEU A 138 -0.17 5.68 2.83
C LEU A 138 0.82 6.76 3.34
N LEU A 139 1.20 7.71 2.49
CA LEU A 139 2.07 8.81 2.90
C LEU A 139 1.41 9.70 3.95
N GLU A 140 0.13 10.02 3.78
CA GLU A 140 -0.67 10.79 4.76
C GLU A 140 -0.71 10.10 6.12
N GLU A 141 -1.04 8.81 6.18
CA GLU A 141 -1.14 8.04 7.42
C GLU A 141 0.21 7.87 8.14
N LEU A 142 1.31 7.87 7.38
CA LEU A 142 2.66 7.84 7.94
C LEU A 142 3.13 9.21 8.45
N GLY A 143 2.32 10.28 8.31
CA GLY A 143 2.67 11.64 8.69
C GLY A 143 3.54 12.38 7.67
N TYR A 144 3.63 11.87 6.44
CA TYR A 144 4.39 12.46 5.32
C TYR A 144 3.47 12.83 4.16
N GLY A 145 2.26 13.30 4.47
CA GLY A 145 1.29 13.76 3.48
C GLY A 145 1.88 14.84 2.58
N LEU A 146 1.53 14.79 1.30
CA LEU A 146 1.99 15.77 0.32
C LEU A 146 1.18 17.07 0.49
N SER A 147 1.87 18.21 0.57
CA SER A 147 1.24 19.51 0.37
C SER A 147 0.85 19.66 -1.09
N LEU A 148 -0.45 19.80 -1.38
CA LEU A 148 -1.00 19.84 -2.75
C LEU A 148 -1.93 21.04 -2.97
N GLU A 149 -2.15 21.89 -1.97
CA GLU A 149 -3.13 22.98 -2.00
C GLU A 149 -2.51 24.31 -2.41
N CYS A 150 -1.33 24.63 -1.86
CA CYS A 150 -0.65 25.90 -2.06
C CYS A 150 0.81 25.72 -2.44
N GLU A 151 1.33 26.71 -3.17
CA GLU A 151 2.74 26.88 -3.47
C GLU A 151 3.50 27.21 -2.17
N ALA A 152 4.62 26.53 -1.94
CA ALA A 152 5.28 26.47 -0.64
C ALA A 152 5.89 27.82 -0.21
N LEU A 153 6.28 28.69 -1.15
CA LEU A 153 6.90 29.97 -0.84
C LEU A 153 5.88 31.11 -0.72
N SER A 154 5.02 31.29 -1.72
CA SER A 154 4.05 32.40 -1.76
C SER A 154 2.78 32.12 -0.97
N GLY A 155 2.49 30.86 -0.64
CA GLY A 155 1.24 30.43 -0.02
C GLY A 155 0.02 30.55 -0.94
N GLN A 156 0.21 30.91 -2.22
CA GLN A 156 -0.88 31.02 -3.17
C GLN A 156 -1.40 29.64 -3.57
N PRO A 157 -2.70 29.49 -3.89
CA PRO A 157 -3.25 28.24 -4.38
C PRO A 157 -2.51 27.72 -5.62
N ILE A 158 -2.44 26.40 -5.76
CA ILE A 158 -1.91 25.77 -6.98
C ILE A 158 -2.79 26.12 -8.19
N VAL A 159 -2.14 26.57 -9.25
CA VAL A 159 -2.76 26.95 -10.52
C VAL A 159 -2.57 25.82 -11.53
N ALA A 160 -3.66 25.33 -12.11
CA ALA A 160 -3.65 24.12 -12.95
C ALA A 160 -2.68 24.23 -14.15
N GLU A 161 -2.62 25.40 -14.78
CA GLU A 161 -1.83 25.68 -15.98
C GLU A 161 -0.35 25.96 -15.69
N ALA A 162 0.01 26.13 -14.41
CA ALA A 162 1.38 26.41 -14.00
C ALA A 162 2.23 25.12 -13.88
N HIS A 163 3.55 25.31 -13.86
CA HIS A 163 4.52 24.24 -13.63
C HIS A 163 5.25 24.46 -12.32
N TYR A 164 5.56 23.35 -11.64
CA TYR A 164 6.19 23.35 -10.33
C TYR A 164 7.36 22.36 -10.27
N HIS A 165 8.31 22.64 -9.39
CA HIS A 165 9.23 21.64 -8.85
C HIS A 165 8.80 21.29 -7.43
N TYR A 166 8.49 20.03 -7.20
CA TYR A 166 8.14 19.55 -5.87
C TYR A 166 9.38 19.20 -5.07
N VAL A 167 9.66 19.97 -4.03
CA VAL A 167 10.71 19.68 -3.05
C VAL A 167 10.07 18.88 -1.93
N LEU A 168 10.49 17.63 -1.72
CA LEU A 168 9.77 16.68 -0.86
C LEU A 168 9.54 17.18 0.58
N ASP A 169 10.49 17.92 1.14
CA ASP A 169 10.41 18.44 2.52
C ASP A 169 9.80 19.86 2.61
N GLN A 170 9.38 20.46 1.48
CA GLN A 170 8.85 21.84 1.45
C GLN A 170 7.49 21.93 0.74
N GLY A 171 7.29 21.18 -0.35
CA GLY A 171 6.12 21.24 -1.19
C GLY A 171 6.43 21.75 -2.61
N PRO A 172 5.38 22.12 -3.38
CA PRO A 172 5.53 22.63 -4.74
C PRO A 172 6.07 24.05 -4.74
N LEU A 173 7.09 24.32 -5.56
CA LEU A 173 7.65 25.64 -5.82
C LEU A 173 7.43 26.01 -7.29
N ALA A 174 6.98 27.24 -7.56
CA ALA A 174 6.82 27.70 -8.93
C ALA A 174 8.17 27.70 -9.66
N VAL A 175 8.18 27.25 -10.93
CA VAL A 175 9.42 27.16 -11.72
C VAL A 175 10.07 28.54 -11.87
N ALA A 176 11.23 28.71 -11.24
CA ALA A 176 12.09 29.88 -11.39
C ALA A 176 13.57 29.46 -11.38
N GLY A 177 14.24 29.51 -12.53
CA GLY A 177 15.65 29.10 -12.66
C GLY A 177 15.90 27.59 -12.57
N GLU A 178 17.15 27.19 -12.29
CA GLU A 178 17.51 25.79 -12.01
C GLU A 178 17.12 25.42 -10.58
N GLN A 179 15.87 25.01 -10.38
CA GLN A 179 15.40 24.52 -9.08
C GLN A 179 15.54 23.00 -8.99
N ALA A 180 15.97 22.54 -7.81
CA ALA A 180 15.93 21.13 -7.44
C ALA A 180 14.49 20.70 -7.11
N GLY A 181 14.09 19.49 -7.50
CA GLY A 181 12.79 18.91 -7.14
C GLY A 181 12.23 17.96 -8.19
N VAL A 182 11.07 17.38 -7.90
CA VAL A 182 10.34 16.55 -8.86
C VAL A 182 9.49 17.45 -9.76
N PRO A 183 9.72 17.49 -11.09
CA PRO A 183 8.90 18.29 -11.98
C PRO A 183 7.47 17.73 -12.06
N ILE A 184 6.49 18.61 -11.89
CA ILE A 184 5.06 18.30 -11.93
C ILE A 184 4.23 19.52 -12.35
N THR A 185 3.16 19.32 -13.12
CA THR A 185 2.21 20.38 -13.45
C THR A 185 1.26 20.67 -12.29
N GLY A 186 0.68 21.88 -12.27
CA GLY A 186 -0.40 22.20 -11.35
C GLY A 186 -1.60 21.28 -11.53
N HIS A 187 -1.94 20.94 -12.77
CA HIS A 187 -2.99 19.98 -13.09
C HIS A 187 -2.73 18.61 -12.41
N GLY A 188 -1.51 18.09 -12.49
CA GLY A 188 -1.13 16.84 -11.82
C GLY A 188 -1.18 16.91 -10.29
N LEU A 189 -0.81 18.05 -9.68
CA LEU A 189 -0.94 18.27 -8.24
C LEU A 189 -2.40 18.25 -7.80
N LEU A 190 -3.27 18.96 -8.52
CA LEU A 190 -4.70 19.04 -8.23
C LEU A 190 -5.39 17.68 -8.46
N ALA A 191 -5.05 16.99 -9.55
CA ALA A 191 -5.52 15.63 -9.83
C ALA A 191 -5.13 14.65 -8.71
N LEU A 192 -3.90 14.74 -8.20
CA LEU A 192 -3.47 13.95 -7.05
C LEU A 192 -4.18 14.34 -5.76
N ARG A 193 -4.41 15.63 -5.52
CA ARG A 193 -5.15 16.16 -4.35
C ARG A 193 -6.54 15.56 -4.27
N ASP A 194 -7.27 15.65 -5.39
CA ASP A 194 -8.68 15.28 -5.49
C ASP A 194 -8.87 13.76 -5.69
N GLY A 195 -7.81 13.04 -6.04
CA GLY A 195 -7.86 11.61 -6.35
C GLY A 195 -8.47 11.29 -7.71
N ASP A 196 -8.82 12.33 -8.50
CA ASP A 196 -9.28 12.23 -9.88
C ASP A 196 -8.08 12.10 -10.81
N LEU A 197 -7.66 10.85 -10.99
CA LEU A 197 -6.56 10.46 -11.87
C LEU A 197 -7.09 9.81 -13.15
N SER A 198 -8.19 10.34 -13.68
CA SER A 198 -8.83 9.86 -14.90
C SER A 198 -8.06 10.26 -16.16
N ASP A 199 -7.33 11.38 -16.14
CA ASP A 199 -6.46 11.80 -17.25
C ASP A 199 -5.16 10.96 -17.27
N PRO A 200 -4.91 10.16 -18.32
CA PRO A 200 -3.68 9.40 -18.44
C PRO A 200 -2.42 10.28 -18.55
N ALA A 201 -2.55 11.54 -18.98
CA ALA A 201 -1.42 12.45 -19.17
C ALA A 201 -0.75 12.85 -17.84
N VAL A 202 -1.50 12.91 -16.73
CA VAL A 202 -0.94 13.26 -15.40
C VAL A 202 -0.30 12.07 -14.69
N LEU A 203 -0.66 10.84 -15.06
CA LEU A 203 -0.20 9.63 -14.35
C LEU A 203 1.34 9.49 -14.28
N PRO A 204 2.12 9.77 -15.35
CA PRO A 204 3.57 9.64 -15.29
C PRO A 204 4.22 10.58 -14.28
N GLU A 205 3.73 11.82 -14.16
CA GLU A 205 4.28 12.80 -13.23
C GLU A 205 3.83 12.56 -11.78
N VAL A 206 2.56 12.22 -11.58
CA VAL A 206 2.03 11.83 -10.26
C VAL A 206 2.80 10.61 -9.74
N LYS A 207 3.02 9.61 -10.59
CA LYS A 207 3.83 8.42 -10.27
C LYS A 207 5.27 8.76 -9.92
N ARG A 208 5.87 9.74 -10.60
CA ARG A 208 7.24 10.18 -10.29
C ARG A 208 7.28 10.82 -8.90
N LEU A 209 6.32 11.69 -8.59
CA LEU A 209 6.20 12.35 -7.29
C LEU A 209 5.98 11.35 -6.15
N THR A 210 4.94 10.51 -6.22
CA THR A 210 4.65 9.55 -5.15
C THR A 210 5.79 8.56 -4.93
N ARG A 211 6.47 8.13 -6.00
CA ARG A 211 7.66 7.27 -5.89
C ARG A 211 8.83 7.96 -5.23
N ALA A 212 9.06 9.23 -5.52
CA ALA A 212 10.13 10.01 -4.88
C ALA A 212 9.86 10.17 -3.38
N ALA A 213 8.63 10.54 -3.02
CA ALA A 213 8.19 10.63 -1.62
C ALA A 213 8.36 9.30 -0.86
N LEU A 214 7.88 8.20 -1.44
CA LEU A 214 8.05 6.86 -0.83
C LEU A 214 9.51 6.42 -0.78
N ALA A 215 10.35 6.82 -1.72
CA ALA A 215 11.77 6.45 -1.73
C ALA A 215 12.53 7.04 -0.52
N VAL A 216 12.21 8.27 -0.12
CA VAL A 216 12.73 8.89 1.12
C VAL A 216 12.38 8.02 2.32
N GLN A 217 11.10 7.61 2.43
CA GLN A 217 10.62 6.80 3.55
C GLN A 217 11.20 5.39 3.58
N LEU A 218 11.51 4.83 2.40
CA LEU A 218 12.15 3.52 2.30
C LEU A 218 13.64 3.55 2.70
N ARG A 219 14.27 4.73 2.84
CA ARG A 219 15.67 4.90 3.30
C ARG A 219 16.66 3.94 2.60
N GLY A 220 16.58 3.87 1.27
CA GLY A 220 17.45 3.03 0.44
C GLY A 220 17.07 1.54 0.37
N ARG A 221 16.01 1.09 1.06
CA ARG A 221 15.53 -0.30 0.96
C ARG A 221 14.85 -0.55 -0.39
N ALA A 222 15.54 -1.22 -1.31
CA ALA A 222 15.03 -1.55 -2.65
C ALA A 222 13.82 -2.50 -2.60
N LEU A 223 12.74 -2.19 -3.34
CA LEU A 223 11.54 -3.02 -3.44
C LEU A 223 11.73 -4.14 -4.46
N LYS A 224 11.52 -5.39 -4.05
CA LYS A 224 11.65 -6.57 -4.92
C LYS A 224 10.60 -6.57 -6.02
N THR A 225 9.40 -6.10 -5.71
CA THR A 225 8.31 -5.96 -6.69
C THR A 225 8.69 -5.01 -7.84
N ARG A 226 9.47 -3.96 -7.58
CA ARG A 226 9.98 -3.07 -8.63
C ARG A 226 10.99 -3.75 -9.54
N GLU A 227 11.84 -4.63 -9.02
CA GLU A 227 12.75 -5.46 -9.82
C GLU A 227 11.97 -6.40 -10.74
N LEU A 228 10.91 -7.02 -10.23
CA LEU A 228 10.01 -7.88 -11.01
C LEU A 228 9.28 -7.12 -12.12
N TYR A 229 8.82 -5.89 -11.86
CA TYR A 229 8.23 -5.03 -12.89
C TYR A 229 9.22 -4.73 -14.02
N ARG A 230 10.49 -4.43 -13.69
CA ARG A 230 11.54 -4.20 -14.69
C ARG A 230 11.82 -5.45 -15.52
N ALA A 231 11.93 -6.61 -14.87
CA ALA A 231 12.16 -7.88 -15.54
C ALA A 231 11.00 -8.27 -16.48
N ARG A 232 9.74 -7.98 -16.10
CA ARG A 232 8.57 -8.20 -16.98
C ARG A 232 8.55 -7.28 -18.19
N ARG A 233 8.97 -6.01 -18.07
CA ARG A 233 9.01 -5.05 -19.18
C ARG A 233 10.16 -5.27 -20.17
N ALA A 234 11.18 -6.03 -19.77
CA ALA A 234 12.31 -6.38 -20.61
C ALA A 234 12.10 -7.68 -21.42
N ARG A 235 10.94 -8.32 -21.26
CA ARG A 235 10.50 -9.49 -22.02
C ARG A 235 9.43 -9.07 -23.01
#